data_AF-A0A6B3G436-F1
#
_entry.id   AF-A0A6B3G436-F1
#
_cell.length_a   1.000
_cell.length_b   1.000
_cell.length_c   1.000
_cell.angle_alpha   90.00
_cell.angle_beta   90.00
_cell.angle_gamma   90.00
#
_symmetry.space_group_name_H-M   'P 1'
#
loop_
_entity.id
_entity.type
_entity.pdbx_description
1 polymer ?
#
loop_
_entity_poly.entity_id
_entity_poly.type
_entity_poly.pdbx_seq_one_letter_code
_entity_poly.pdbx_strand_id
1 'polypeptide(L)'
;VIDTSGSVSDAELGSALLEVAAISRAVGGRRDLVTVLACDAATRVVHPLCQAEGIPLVGGGGTDLRTGFAKALRSHPRPDAIVILTDGQTPWPTTRPACRTVIGLFPRDHRRNSWNEDHPDYVPRRPPAWARVVEIG
;
A
#
# COMPACT_ATOMS: atom_id res chain seq x y z
N VAL A 1 1.71 0.40 4.53
CA VAL A 1 2.52 0.39 3.30
C VAL A 1 1.64 0.99 2.21
N ILE A 2 2.10 2.06 1.59
CA ILE A 2 1.41 2.75 0.50
C ILE A 2 2.17 2.41 -0.77
N ASP A 3 1.46 1.86 -1.75
CA ASP A 3 1.96 1.70 -3.11
C ASP A 3 2.06 3.09 -3.74
N THR A 4 3.26 3.40 -4.20
CA THR A 4 3.57 4.66 -4.89
C THR A 4 4.18 4.36 -6.24
N SER A 5 3.82 3.24 -6.89
CA SER A 5 4.18 2.96 -8.28
C SER A 5 3.57 3.98 -9.24
N GLY A 6 4.09 4.01 -10.46
CA GLY A 6 3.54 4.83 -11.54
C GLY A 6 2.13 4.43 -11.99
N SER A 7 1.59 3.27 -11.57
CA SER A 7 0.19 2.92 -11.84
C SER A 7 -0.79 3.59 -10.88
N VAL A 8 -0.31 4.12 -9.75
CA VAL A 8 -1.13 4.80 -8.74
C VAL A 8 -1.27 6.28 -9.09
N SER A 9 -2.51 6.76 -9.18
CA SER A 9 -2.82 8.16 -9.47
C SER A 9 -2.77 9.05 -8.22
N ASP A 10 -2.68 10.37 -8.43
CA ASP A 10 -2.72 11.35 -7.33
C ASP A 10 -4.02 11.27 -6.50
N ALA A 11 -5.14 10.93 -7.13
CA ALA A 11 -6.42 10.77 -6.44
C ALA A 11 -6.41 9.53 -5.52
N GLU A 12 -5.91 8.41 -6.03
CA GLU A 12 -5.72 7.18 -5.24
C GLU A 12 -4.75 7.41 -4.08
N LEU A 13 -3.67 8.16 -4.33
CA LEU A 13 -2.73 8.54 -3.29
C LEU A 13 -3.38 9.46 -2.24
N GLY A 14 -4.22 10.40 -2.66
CA GLY A 14 -5.04 11.24 -1.78
C GLY A 14 -5.93 10.40 -0.85
N SER A 15 -6.65 9.41 -1.41
CA SER A 15 -7.45 8.46 -0.62
C SER A 15 -6.58 7.67 0.36
N ALA A 16 -5.38 7.22 -0.04
CA ALA A 16 -4.47 6.54 0.85
C ALA A 16 -4.06 7.39 2.06
N LEU A 17 -3.81 8.69 1.85
CA LEU A 17 -3.47 9.62 2.93
C LEU A 17 -4.65 9.84 3.89
N LEU A 18 -5.89 9.90 3.38
CA LEU A 18 -7.10 9.97 4.20
C LEU A 18 -7.25 8.73 5.09
N GLU A 19 -7.02 7.54 4.53
CA GLU A 19 -7.05 6.28 5.28
C GLU A 19 -5.96 6.22 6.36
N VAL A 20 -4.72 6.65 6.05
CA VAL A 20 -3.65 6.73 7.05
C VAL A 20 -4.03 7.68 8.20
N ALA A 21 -4.63 8.82 7.88
CA ALA A 21 -5.10 9.76 8.89
C ALA A 21 -6.23 9.17 9.75
N ALA A 22 -7.18 8.44 9.14
CA ALA A 22 -8.25 7.75 9.84
C ALA A 22 -7.73 6.64 10.77
N ILE A 23 -6.81 5.80 10.28
CA ILE A 23 -6.16 4.75 11.07
C ILE A 23 -5.41 5.36 12.26
N SER A 24 -4.63 6.42 12.02
CA SER A 24 -3.89 7.11 13.08
C SER A 24 -4.80 7.64 14.18
N ARG A 25 -5.96 8.21 13.82
CA ARG A 25 -6.98 8.63 14.79
C ARG A 25 -7.58 7.45 15.54
N ALA A 26 -7.91 6.36 14.85
CA ALA A 26 -8.53 5.17 15.43
C ALA A 26 -7.65 4.47 16.47
N VAL A 27 -6.32 4.52 16.31
CA VAL A 27 -5.37 3.95 17.27
C VAL A 27 -4.95 4.93 18.38
N GLY A 28 -5.70 6.02 18.59
CA GLY A 28 -5.49 6.96 19.68
C GLY A 28 -4.54 8.12 19.36
N GLY A 29 -4.28 8.40 18.07
CA GLY A 29 -3.53 9.59 17.61
C GLY A 29 -2.04 9.58 17.95
N ARG A 30 -1.54 8.51 18.57
CA ARG A 30 -0.15 8.34 18.97
C ARG A 30 0.74 8.06 17.78
N ARG A 31 1.75 8.93 17.58
CA ARG A 31 2.64 8.93 16.42
C ARG A 31 3.55 7.70 16.34
N ASP A 32 3.79 7.05 17.47
CA ASP A 32 4.64 5.87 17.61
C ASP A 32 3.90 4.55 17.27
N LEU A 33 2.57 4.57 17.16
CA LEU A 33 1.78 3.37 16.87
C LEU A 33 1.56 3.12 15.37
N VAL A 34 1.82 4.10 14.52
CA VAL A 34 1.66 3.99 13.06
C VAL A 34 2.97 4.30 12.36
N THR A 35 3.50 3.29 11.67
CA THR A 35 4.62 3.47 10.73
C THR A 35 4.10 3.37 9.30
N VAL A 36 4.42 4.38 8.49
CA VAL A 36 4.08 4.42 7.07
C VAL A 36 5.32 4.02 6.27
N LEU A 37 5.13 3.29 5.17
CA LEU A 37 6.21 2.92 4.25
C LEU A 37 5.69 3.20 2.85
N ALA A 38 6.40 4.03 2.08
CA ALA A 38 6.15 4.18 0.65
C ALA A 38 6.87 3.03 -0.09
N CYS A 39 6.19 2.45 -1.06
CA CYS A 39 6.71 1.31 -1.81
C CYS A 39 6.51 1.55 -3.30
N ASP A 40 7.63 1.81 -3.97
CA ASP A 40 7.81 1.77 -5.42
C ASP A 40 9.08 0.95 -5.74
N ALA A 41 9.48 0.91 -7.01
CA ALA A 41 10.75 0.32 -7.45
C ALA A 41 12.00 0.86 -6.70
N ALA A 42 11.93 2.03 -6.05
CA ALA A 42 13.02 2.67 -5.31
C ALA A 42 12.88 2.61 -3.77
N THR A 43 11.77 2.07 -3.25
CA THR A 43 11.41 1.81 -1.84
C THR A 43 12.00 2.77 -0.78
N ARG A 44 11.55 4.03 -0.76
CA ARG A 44 11.95 5.03 0.26
C ARG A 44 11.20 4.83 1.60
N VAL A 45 11.91 4.93 2.74
CA VAL A 45 11.28 4.96 4.08
C VAL A 45 10.68 6.35 4.33
N VAL A 46 9.46 6.43 4.85
CA VAL A 46 8.86 7.69 5.31
C VAL A 46 8.45 7.53 6.79
N HIS A 47 9.13 8.21 7.71
CA HIS A 47 8.83 8.18 9.17
C HIS A 47 8.30 9.54 9.66
N PRO A 48 7.69 9.60 10.86
CA PRO A 48 6.36 9.11 11.22
C PRO A 48 5.37 10.28 11.32
N LEU A 49 4.19 10.07 10.72
CA LEU A 49 3.24 11.07 10.25
C LEU A 49 3.78 11.85 9.07
N CYS A 50 2.95 11.97 8.03
CA CYS A 50 3.16 12.92 6.97
C CYS A 50 3.66 14.23 7.60
N GLN A 51 4.88 14.69 7.24
CA GLN A 51 5.21 16.10 7.42
C GLN A 51 4.03 16.84 6.83
N ALA A 52 3.41 17.69 7.64
CA ALA A 52 2.02 18.09 7.52
C ALA A 52 1.62 18.77 6.20
N GLU A 53 2.54 19.02 5.26
CA GLU A 53 2.34 19.85 4.07
C GLU A 53 3.33 19.47 2.95
N GLY A 54 3.24 18.24 2.41
CA GLY A 54 3.96 17.87 1.18
C GLY A 54 5.11 16.89 1.37
N ILE A 55 4.84 15.62 1.06
CA ILE A 55 5.87 14.61 0.81
C ILE A 55 5.81 14.30 -0.68
N PRO A 56 6.89 14.52 -1.46
CA PRO A 56 6.92 14.10 -2.85
C PRO A 56 6.99 12.57 -2.91
N LEU A 57 5.85 11.95 -3.14
CA LEU A 57 5.73 10.54 -3.48
C LEU A 57 5.87 10.44 -5.01
N VAL A 58 7.10 10.52 -5.50
CA VAL A 58 7.38 10.37 -6.94
C VAL A 58 7.46 8.87 -7.25
N GLY A 59 6.43 8.35 -7.90
CA GLY A 59 6.37 7.00 -8.46
C GLY A 59 6.73 6.98 -9.94
N GLY A 60 7.59 6.05 -10.37
CA GLY A 60 8.01 5.96 -11.78
C GLY A 60 8.35 4.56 -12.30
N GLY A 61 8.17 3.51 -11.50
CA GLY A 61 8.44 2.12 -11.89
C GLY A 61 7.37 1.15 -11.33
N GLY A 62 7.46 -0.13 -11.70
CA GLY A 62 6.61 -1.18 -11.14
C GLY A 62 6.79 -1.35 -9.63
N THR A 63 5.85 -2.03 -8.96
CA THR A 63 5.89 -2.25 -7.50
C THR A 63 6.10 -3.72 -7.17
N ASP A 64 7.04 -4.01 -6.27
CA ASP A 64 7.12 -5.30 -5.57
C ASP A 64 6.76 -5.14 -4.10
N LEU A 65 5.48 -5.26 -3.75
CA LEU A 65 5.02 -5.12 -2.37
C LEU A 65 5.60 -6.18 -1.43
N ARG A 66 6.15 -7.30 -1.93
CA ARG A 66 6.85 -8.29 -1.08
C ARG A 66 8.02 -7.63 -0.33
N THR A 67 8.69 -6.66 -0.97
CA THR A 67 9.75 -5.87 -0.33
C THR A 67 9.20 -5.01 0.81
N GLY A 68 8.06 -4.35 0.60
CA GLY A 68 7.33 -3.58 1.61
C GLY A 68 6.89 -4.44 2.81
N PHE A 69 6.34 -5.63 2.55
CA PHE A 69 6.03 -6.62 3.59
C PHE A 69 7.27 -7.02 4.38
N ALA A 70 8.35 -7.40 3.69
CA ALA A 70 9.58 -7.85 4.33
C ALA A 70 10.20 -6.75 5.21
N LYS A 71 10.15 -5.49 4.75
CA LYS A 71 10.62 -4.33 5.50
C LYS A 71 9.77 -4.05 6.74
N ALA A 72 8.44 -4.08 6.60
CA ALA A 72 7.53 -3.92 7.74
C ALA A 72 7.71 -5.04 8.78
N LEU A 73 7.88 -6.29 8.35
CA LEU A 73 8.05 -7.43 9.27
C LEU A 73 9.39 -7.43 10.02
N ARG A 74 10.38 -6.67 9.53
CA ARG A 74 11.67 -6.44 10.20
C ARG A 74 11.68 -5.19 11.08
N SER A 75 10.63 -4.38 11.10
CA SER A 75 10.61 -3.19 11.95
C SER A 75 10.54 -3.57 13.43
N HIS A 76 11.06 -2.68 14.27
CA HIS A 76 10.97 -2.78 15.72
C HIS A 76 10.25 -1.53 16.29
N PRO A 77 9.15 -1.70 17.05
CA PRO A 77 8.48 -2.97 17.34
C PRO A 77 7.91 -3.64 16.08
N ARG A 78 7.71 -4.97 16.16
CA ARG A 78 7.09 -5.73 15.08
C ARG A 78 5.61 -5.34 14.99
N PRO A 79 5.05 -5.13 13.80
CA PRO A 79 3.66 -4.67 13.68
C PRO A 79 2.66 -5.78 14.05
N ASP A 80 1.61 -5.41 14.80
CA ASP A 80 0.45 -6.27 15.07
C ASP A 80 -0.42 -6.48 13.82
N ALA A 81 -0.42 -5.49 12.92
CA ALA A 81 -1.11 -5.50 11.65
C ALA A 81 -0.33 -4.74 10.58
N ILE A 82 -0.41 -5.22 9.34
CA ILE A 82 0.07 -4.52 8.15
C ILE A 82 -1.15 -4.11 7.33
N VAL A 83 -1.24 -2.82 7.02
CA VAL A 83 -2.21 -2.28 6.06
C VAL A 83 -1.47 -1.95 4.77
N ILE A 84 -1.95 -2.48 3.66
CA ILE A 84 -1.44 -2.23 2.31
C ILE A 84 -2.46 -1.37 1.56
N LEU A 85 -2.05 -0.25 0.98
CA LEU A 85 -2.90 0.62 0.16
C LEU A 85 -2.34 0.59 -1.26
N THR A 86 -3.08 0.06 -2.23
CA THR A 86 -2.57 -0.25 -3.58
C THR A 86 -3.72 -0.39 -4.59
N ASP A 87 -3.40 -0.28 -5.87
CA ASP A 87 -4.29 -0.65 -6.96
C ASP A 87 -4.29 -2.17 -7.26
N GLY A 88 -3.46 -2.92 -6.54
CA GLY A 88 -3.28 -4.35 -6.66
C GLY A 88 -2.30 -4.77 -7.75
N GLN A 89 -1.62 -3.83 -8.42
CA GLN A 89 -0.72 -4.13 -9.52
C GLN A 89 0.68 -4.58 -9.08
N THR A 90 0.75 -5.70 -8.37
CA THR A 90 1.99 -6.15 -7.73
C THR A 90 2.04 -7.66 -7.49
N PRO A 91 3.23 -8.30 -7.47
CA PRO A 91 3.37 -9.63 -6.90
C PRO A 91 3.07 -9.63 -5.40
N TRP A 92 2.13 -10.48 -4.99
CA TRP A 92 1.82 -10.72 -3.58
C TRP A 92 2.80 -11.71 -2.92
N PRO A 93 3.04 -11.62 -1.59
CA PRO A 93 3.71 -12.68 -0.85
C PRO A 93 2.98 -14.01 -0.98
N THR A 94 3.73 -15.08 -1.23
CA THR A 94 3.19 -16.45 -1.31
C THR A 94 2.82 -17.00 0.05
N THR A 95 3.54 -16.58 1.09
CA THR A 95 3.34 -17.02 2.48
C THR A 95 2.64 -15.93 3.27
N ARG A 96 1.64 -16.33 4.07
CA ARG A 96 0.93 -15.44 4.99
C ARG A 96 1.90 -14.82 6.00
N PRO A 97 1.94 -13.48 6.15
CA PRO A 97 2.65 -12.80 7.23
C PRO A 97 2.18 -13.24 8.61
N ALA A 98 3.07 -13.20 9.61
CA ALA A 98 2.73 -13.59 10.98
C ALA A 98 1.71 -12.66 11.67
N CYS A 99 1.54 -11.45 11.16
CA CYS A 99 0.60 -10.46 11.68
C CYS A 99 -0.66 -10.38 10.80
N ARG A 100 -1.69 -9.69 11.30
CA ARG A 100 -2.91 -9.44 10.50
C ARG A 100 -2.55 -8.62 9.27
N THR A 101 -3.22 -8.88 8.15
CA THR A 101 -3.03 -8.08 6.93
C THR A 101 -4.36 -7.61 6.39
N VAL A 102 -4.42 -6.31 6.12
CA VAL A 102 -5.52 -5.64 5.44
C VAL A 102 -4.99 -5.05 4.13
N ILE A 103 -5.71 -5.25 3.05
CA ILE A 103 -5.44 -4.67 1.73
C ILE A 103 -6.58 -3.71 1.43
N GLY A 104 -6.27 -2.41 1.49
CA GLY A 104 -7.09 -1.34 0.94
C GLY A 104 -6.83 -1.25 -0.57
N LEU A 105 -7.79 -1.71 -1.36
CA LEU A 105 -7.77 -1.56 -2.81
C LEU A 105 -8.38 -0.23 -3.20
N PHE A 106 -7.70 0.51 -4.06
CA PHE A 106 -8.30 1.67 -4.70
C PHE A 106 -9.46 1.25 -5.59
N PRO A 107 -10.53 2.07 -5.72
CA PRO A 107 -11.70 1.71 -6.49
C PRO A 107 -11.32 1.81 -7.95
N ARG A 108 -11.18 0.66 -8.62
CA ARG A 108 -11.02 0.59 -10.06
C ARG A 108 -12.27 0.00 -10.65
N ASP A 109 -12.85 0.68 -11.64
CA ASP A 109 -13.92 0.10 -12.42
C ASP A 109 -13.36 -1.06 -13.24
N HIS A 110 -13.36 -2.25 -12.65
CA HIS A 110 -12.95 -3.49 -13.30
C HIS A 110 -13.80 -3.82 -14.55
N ARG A 111 -14.88 -3.06 -14.83
CA ARG A 111 -15.66 -3.19 -16.08
C ARG A 111 -15.10 -2.37 -17.24
N ARG A 112 -14.27 -1.35 -16.97
CA ARG A 112 -13.46 -0.68 -18.00
C ARG A 112 -12.04 -1.18 -17.86
N ASN A 113 -11.74 -2.25 -18.60
CA ASN A 113 -10.40 -2.71 -18.93
C ASN A 113 -9.58 -1.60 -19.61
N SER A 114 -9.20 -0.52 -18.91
CA SER A 114 -8.01 0.24 -19.28
C SER A 114 -6.82 -0.40 -18.56
N TRP A 115 -6.58 -1.67 -18.87
CA TRP A 115 -5.24 -2.24 -18.69
C TRP A 115 -4.34 -1.38 -19.57
N ASN A 116 -3.24 -0.87 -19.02
CA ASN A 116 -2.23 -0.26 -19.86
C ASN A 116 -1.71 -1.38 -20.78
N GLU A 117 -1.99 -1.29 -22.08
CA GLU A 117 -1.95 -2.37 -23.07
C GLU A 117 -0.53 -2.87 -23.41
N ASP A 118 0.51 -2.35 -22.74
CA ASP A 118 1.91 -2.66 -23.05
C ASP A 118 2.47 -3.92 -22.36
N HIS A 119 1.67 -4.71 -21.63
CA HIS A 119 2.14 -5.96 -21.04
C HIS A 119 1.13 -7.13 -21.22
N PRO A 120 1.18 -7.85 -22.36
CA PRO A 120 0.20 -8.89 -22.73
C PRO A 120 0.13 -10.09 -21.78
N ASP A 121 1.11 -10.28 -20.90
CA ASP A 121 1.15 -11.36 -19.91
C ASP A 121 0.67 -10.96 -18.50
N TYR A 122 0.20 -9.73 -18.31
CA TYR A 122 -0.18 -9.25 -16.98
C TYR A 122 -1.57 -9.74 -16.57
N VAL A 123 -1.62 -10.86 -15.84
CA VAL A 123 -2.83 -11.31 -15.13
C VAL A 123 -2.82 -10.68 -13.74
N PRO A 124 -3.83 -9.87 -13.37
CA PRO A 124 -3.95 -9.31 -12.04
C PRO A 124 -4.07 -10.46 -11.05
N ARG A 125 -3.05 -10.65 -10.22
CA ARG A 125 -3.15 -11.62 -9.15
C ARG A 125 -4.10 -11.03 -8.13
N ARG A 126 -5.29 -11.64 -8.00
CA ARG A 126 -6.22 -11.31 -6.93
C ARG A 126 -5.46 -11.28 -5.60
N PRO A 127 -5.79 -10.35 -4.68
CA PRO A 127 -5.22 -10.37 -3.35
C PRO A 127 -5.32 -11.76 -2.72
N PRO A 128 -4.31 -12.16 -1.94
CA PRO A 128 -4.27 -13.50 -1.37
C PRO A 128 -5.41 -13.70 -0.36
N ALA A 129 -6.02 -14.89 -0.35
CA ALA A 129 -7.19 -15.21 0.48
C ALA A 129 -6.96 -15.09 2.00
N TRP A 130 -5.69 -15.06 2.44
CA TRP A 130 -5.34 -14.85 3.85
C TRP A 130 -5.41 -13.39 4.31
N ALA A 131 -5.52 -12.44 3.37
CA ALA A 131 -5.64 -11.02 3.65
C ALA A 131 -7.11 -10.60 3.67
N ARG A 132 -7.46 -9.65 4.55
CA ARG A 132 -8.76 -8.98 4.50
C ARG A 132 -8.69 -7.89 3.44
N VAL A 133 -9.55 -7.94 2.44
CA VAL A 133 -9.62 -6.93 1.38
C VAL A 133 -10.76 -5.95 1.68
N VAL A 134 -10.49 -4.66 1.49
CA VAL A 134 -11.45 -3.56 1.64
C VAL A 134 -11.24 -2.62 0.46
N GLU A 135 -12.30 -2.20 -0.22
CA GLU A 135 -12.20 -1.10 -1.19
C GLU A 135 -12.18 0.23 -0.42
N ILE A 136 -11.27 1.13 -0.81
CA ILE A 136 -11.08 2.43 -0.18
C ILE A 136 -11.25 3.55 -1.20
N GLY A 137 -12.03 4.57 -0.88
CA GLY A 137 -12.42 5.63 -1.81
C GLY A 137 -13.40 6.59 -1.19
#